data_AF-A0A0A1TU48-F1
#
_entry.id   AF-A0A0A1TU48-F1
#
_cell.length_a   1.000
_cell.length_b   1.000
_cell.length_c   1.000
_cell.angle_alpha   90.00
_cell.angle_beta   90.00
_cell.angle_gamma   90.00
#
_symmetry.space_group_name_H-M   'P 1'
#
loop_
_entity.id
_entity.type
_entity.pdbx_description
1 polymer ?
#
loop_
_entity_poly.entity_id
_entity_poly.type
_entity_poly.pdbx_seq_one_letter_code
_entity_poly.pdbx_strand_id
1 'polypeptide(L)'
;TDSICNEIIEDVNSKYPNFVINRMDPEWAGSTCTPSSLDESYKGLMDTTLYKDGNDEAAGRSWVFQTCIAYGYYQVVSEKSSVKFGKLNKLDGSIKMCHDIYNIDNQTLYNAVDHINVRYGGKNPKVTNVAFTNGGTDPWHALGVTQQEGQDGNLVNLIDRTSHCSDLYIEKETDVPALKLARHKELRFFDQVLANLPKKE
;
A
#
# COMPACT_ATOMS: atom_id res chain seq x y z
N THR A 1 3.35 22.85 -17.35
CA THR A 1 2.66 23.98 -16.70
C THR A 1 3.20 24.08 -15.29
N ASP A 2 3.46 25.29 -14.83
CA ASP A 2 4.36 25.61 -13.71
C ASP A 2 4.23 24.63 -12.54
N SER A 3 5.37 24.02 -12.17
CA SER A 3 5.40 23.02 -11.11
C SER A 3 4.74 23.60 -9.88
N ILE A 4 3.91 22.81 -9.19
CA ILE A 4 3.34 23.15 -7.89
C ILE A 4 4.44 23.64 -6.92
N CYS A 5 5.70 23.28 -7.17
CA CYS A 5 6.88 23.81 -6.48
C CYS A 5 7.02 25.33 -6.59
N ASN A 6 6.83 25.96 -7.75
CA ASN A 6 7.00 27.41 -7.88
C ASN A 6 5.89 28.15 -7.14
N GLU A 7 4.65 27.68 -7.26
CA GLU A 7 3.51 28.23 -6.52
C GLU A 7 3.65 27.98 -5.01
N ILE A 8 4.06 26.78 -4.58
CA ILE A 8 4.31 26.47 -3.17
C ILE A 8 5.49 27.30 -2.65
N ILE A 9 6.57 27.49 -3.40
CA ILE A 9 7.72 28.29 -2.95
C ILE A 9 7.33 29.75 -2.76
N GLU A 10 6.57 30.34 -3.70
CA GLU A 10 6.07 31.71 -3.55
C GLU A 10 5.07 31.85 -2.39
N ASP A 11 4.12 30.92 -2.24
CA ASP A 11 3.08 30.98 -1.21
C ASP A 11 3.63 30.61 0.18
N VAL A 12 4.64 29.73 0.26
CA VAL A 12 5.31 29.35 1.52
C VAL A 12 6.25 30.46 2.00
N ASN A 13 6.99 31.10 1.11
CA ASN A 13 7.85 32.25 1.46
C ASN A 13 7.03 33.46 1.93
N SER A 14 5.82 33.65 1.40
CA SER A 14 4.96 34.79 1.75
C SER A 14 3.98 34.52 2.91
N LYS A 15 3.41 33.32 3.05
CA LYS A 15 2.37 33.01 4.06
C LYS A 15 2.83 32.12 5.21
N TYR A 16 3.86 31.28 5.05
CA TYR A 16 4.28 30.30 6.06
C TYR A 16 5.81 30.31 6.30
N PRO A 17 6.42 31.45 6.66
CA PRO A 17 7.87 31.57 6.79
C PRO A 17 8.48 30.60 7.83
N ASN A 18 7.72 30.24 8.87
CA ASN A 18 8.18 29.29 9.90
C ASN A 18 8.11 27.81 9.47
N PHE A 19 7.36 27.47 8.42
CA PHE A 19 7.34 26.12 7.85
C PHE A 19 8.64 25.79 7.12
N VAL A 20 9.29 26.81 6.55
CA VAL A 20 10.60 26.72 5.86
C VAL A 20 11.74 26.53 6.86
N ILE A 21 11.80 27.36 7.91
CA ILE A 21 12.96 27.49 8.80
C ILE A 21 13.33 26.18 9.52
N ASN A 22 12.36 25.30 9.76
CA ASN A 22 12.59 24.07 10.53
C ASN A 22 12.53 22.77 9.71
N ARG A 23 12.17 22.80 8.42
CA ARG A 23 11.98 21.56 7.63
C ARG A 23 12.58 21.57 6.23
N MET A 24 12.88 22.74 5.66
CA MET A 24 13.80 22.81 4.53
C MET A 24 15.20 22.90 5.10
N ASP A 25 15.77 21.73 5.40
CA ASP A 25 17.18 21.58 5.73
C ASP A 25 18.02 22.34 4.68
N PRO A 26 19.05 23.12 5.07
CA PRO A 26 19.95 23.78 4.14
C PRO A 26 20.56 22.85 3.08
N GLU A 27 20.54 21.52 3.26
CA GLU A 27 20.86 20.53 2.21
C GLU A 27 19.97 20.62 0.96
N TRP A 28 18.68 20.99 1.10
CA TRP A 28 17.71 20.96 0.00
C TRP A 28 17.51 22.32 -0.68
N ALA A 29 18.05 23.39 -0.10
CA ALA A 29 17.94 24.77 -0.60
C ALA A 29 18.62 25.02 -1.96
N GLY A 30 19.39 24.04 -2.48
CA GLY A 30 20.00 24.05 -3.81
C GLY A 30 19.53 22.90 -4.73
N SER A 31 18.56 22.09 -4.29
CA SER A 31 18.05 20.98 -5.10
C SER A 31 17.12 21.49 -6.21
N THR A 32 17.19 20.88 -7.39
CA THR A 32 16.29 21.19 -8.50
C THR A 32 14.88 20.72 -8.14
N CYS A 33 13.88 21.58 -8.31
CA CYS A 33 12.49 21.22 -8.04
C CYS A 33 12.09 19.98 -8.85
N THR A 34 11.56 18.96 -8.17
CA THR A 34 10.99 17.80 -8.87
C THR A 34 9.69 18.24 -9.55
N PRO A 35 9.59 18.19 -10.88
CA PRO A 35 8.36 18.55 -11.57
C PRO A 35 7.23 17.60 -11.18
N SER A 36 6.09 18.15 -10.75
CA SER A 36 4.86 17.39 -10.49
C SER A 36 3.93 17.49 -11.70
N SER A 37 4.25 16.74 -12.75
CA SER A 37 3.42 16.68 -13.96
C SER A 37 2.71 15.33 -14.06
N LEU A 38 1.40 15.38 -14.30
CA LEU A 38 0.61 14.18 -14.58
C LEU A 38 1.16 13.46 -15.82
N ASP A 39 1.44 14.22 -16.88
CA ASP A 39 1.96 13.68 -18.13
C ASP A 39 3.33 13.01 -17.95
N GLU A 40 4.23 13.62 -17.16
CA GLU A 40 5.53 13.00 -16.84
C GLU A 40 5.35 11.74 -15.99
N SER A 41 4.41 11.77 -15.04
CA SER A 41 4.09 10.61 -14.20
C SER A 41 3.51 9.45 -15.03
N TYR A 42 2.72 9.76 -16.07
CA TYR A 42 2.16 8.77 -16.98
C TYR A 42 3.22 8.13 -17.87
N LYS A 43 4.29 8.84 -18.26
CA LYS A 43 5.35 8.26 -19.12
C LYS A 43 5.95 7.00 -18.53
N GLY A 44 6.28 6.99 -17.23
CA GLY A 44 6.82 5.80 -16.57
C GLY A 44 5.85 4.61 -16.57
N LEU A 45 4.55 4.87 -16.40
CA LEU A 45 3.51 3.84 -16.44
C LEU A 45 3.13 3.40 -17.86
N MET A 46 3.36 4.24 -18.86
CA MET A 46 3.16 3.90 -20.27
C MET A 46 4.36 3.15 -20.87
N ASP A 47 5.55 3.22 -20.26
CA ASP A 47 6.73 2.50 -20.73
C ASP A 47 6.57 0.98 -20.57
N THR A 48 6.47 0.28 -21.71
CA THR A 48 6.33 -1.17 -21.76
C THR A 48 7.66 -1.92 -21.84
N THR A 49 8.79 -1.22 -21.76
CA THR A 49 10.13 -1.82 -21.75
C THR A 49 10.25 -2.75 -20.54
N LEU A 50 10.83 -3.93 -20.74
CA LEU A 50 10.95 -4.94 -19.69
C LEU A 50 12.11 -4.61 -18.75
N TYR A 51 12.03 -5.11 -17.52
CA TYR A 51 13.11 -4.98 -16.54
C TYR A 51 14.47 -5.44 -17.08
N LYS A 52 14.51 -6.60 -17.77
CA LYS A 52 15.73 -7.15 -18.38
C LYS A 52 16.35 -6.24 -19.45
N ASP A 53 15.57 -5.32 -20.00
CA ASP A 53 15.96 -4.38 -21.06
C ASP A 53 16.28 -2.99 -20.47
N GLY A 54 16.37 -2.87 -19.13
CA GLY A 54 16.84 -1.67 -18.43
C GLY A 54 15.75 -0.79 -17.82
N ASN A 55 14.50 -1.26 -17.73
CA ASN A 55 13.42 -0.51 -17.09
C ASN A 55 13.23 -0.93 -15.61
N ASP A 56 13.88 -0.22 -14.69
CA ASP A 56 13.77 -0.45 -13.25
C ASP A 56 12.33 -0.22 -12.71
N GLU A 57 11.49 0.54 -13.43
CA GLU A 57 10.12 0.86 -13.05
C GLU A 57 9.07 -0.13 -13.58
N ALA A 58 9.48 -1.15 -14.32
CA ALA A 58 8.58 -2.13 -14.94
C ALA A 58 7.67 -2.84 -13.92
N ALA A 59 8.17 -3.04 -12.69
CA ALA A 59 7.39 -3.60 -11.59
C ALA A 59 6.26 -2.66 -11.15
N GLY A 60 6.54 -1.35 -11.07
CA GLY A 60 5.55 -0.32 -10.73
C GLY A 60 4.40 -0.29 -11.73
N ARG A 61 4.72 -0.33 -13.04
CA ARG A 61 3.70 -0.44 -14.10
C ARG A 61 2.82 -1.68 -13.93
N SER A 62 3.42 -2.83 -13.64
CA SER A 62 2.69 -4.09 -13.46
C SER A 62 1.77 -4.04 -12.24
N TRP A 63 2.24 -3.44 -11.15
CA TRP A 63 1.45 -3.22 -9.93
C TRP A 63 0.22 -2.33 -10.18
N VAL A 64 0.40 -1.21 -10.89
CA VAL A 64 -0.73 -0.32 -11.21
C VAL A 64 -1.72 -1.00 -12.15
N PHE A 65 -1.24 -1.76 -13.14
CA PHE A 65 -2.13 -2.55 -14.00
C PHE A 65 -2.98 -3.54 -13.20
N GLN A 66 -2.37 -4.30 -12.28
CA GLN A 66 -3.09 -5.22 -11.38
C GLN A 66 -4.08 -4.49 -10.48
N THR A 67 -3.75 -3.28 -10.03
CA THR A 67 -4.67 -2.43 -9.27
C THR A 67 -5.90 -2.08 -10.11
N CYS A 68 -5.73 -1.78 -11.39
CA CYS A 68 -6.81 -1.42 -12.32
C CYS A 68 -7.69 -2.60 -12.78
N ILE A 69 -7.16 -3.83 -12.78
CA ILE A 69 -7.84 -5.02 -13.33
C ILE A 69 -8.09 -6.12 -12.29
N ALA A 70 -7.89 -5.83 -11.00
CA ALA A 70 -8.13 -6.80 -9.94
C ALA A 70 -8.35 -6.13 -8.58
N TYR A 71 -7.35 -5.43 -8.04
CA TYR A 71 -7.31 -5.18 -6.59
C TYR A 71 -8.03 -3.90 -6.13
N GLY A 72 -8.04 -2.85 -6.95
CA GLY A 72 -8.66 -1.57 -6.57
C GLY A 72 -8.00 -0.89 -5.36
N TYR A 73 -6.71 -1.16 -5.09
CA TYR A 73 -5.90 -0.58 -4.00
C TYR A 73 -5.53 0.89 -4.24
N TYR A 74 -6.54 1.74 -4.38
CA TYR A 74 -6.39 3.17 -4.59
C TYR A 74 -6.21 3.90 -3.25
N GLN A 75 -5.19 4.75 -3.18
CA GLN A 75 -4.86 5.54 -1.97
C GLN A 75 -5.70 6.81 -1.91
N VAL A 76 -7.00 6.63 -1.71
CA VAL A 76 -7.98 7.73 -1.69
C VAL A 76 -8.14 8.28 -0.27
N VAL A 77 -8.40 9.58 -0.17
CA VAL A 77 -8.65 10.23 1.12
C VAL A 77 -10.10 10.66 1.21
N SER A 78 -10.75 10.29 2.31
CA SER A 78 -12.13 10.72 2.61
C SER A 78 -12.23 12.24 2.66
N GLU A 79 -13.31 12.80 2.10
CA GLU A 79 -13.59 14.24 2.17
C GLU A 79 -13.72 14.75 3.61
N LYS A 80 -14.09 13.86 4.54
CA LYS A 80 -14.20 14.12 5.99
C LYS A 80 -12.85 14.13 6.70
N SER A 81 -11.77 13.74 6.03
CA SER A 81 -10.42 13.72 6.62
C SER A 81 -9.94 15.12 6.96
N SER A 82 -9.24 15.25 8.09
CA SER A 82 -8.54 16.47 8.49
C SER A 82 -7.16 16.61 7.81
N VAL A 83 -6.70 15.58 7.08
CA VAL A 83 -5.42 15.59 6.36
C VAL A 83 -5.49 16.55 5.19
N LYS A 84 -4.79 17.70 5.29
CA LYS A 84 -4.91 18.81 4.34
C LYS A 84 -4.45 18.46 2.92
N PHE A 85 -3.29 17.81 2.77
CA PHE A 85 -2.73 17.48 1.46
C PHE A 85 -3.41 16.27 0.79
N GLY A 86 -4.05 15.41 1.58
CA GLY A 86 -4.66 14.18 1.08
C GLY A 86 -5.94 14.40 0.26
N LYS A 87 -6.65 15.52 0.47
CA LYS A 87 -7.97 15.77 -0.15
C LYS A 87 -7.98 15.82 -1.67
N LEU A 88 -6.81 16.00 -2.29
CA LEU A 88 -6.65 15.98 -3.74
C LEU A 88 -6.61 14.55 -4.30
N ASN A 89 -6.33 13.54 -3.47
CA ASN A 89 -6.30 12.13 -3.85
C ASN A 89 -7.72 11.54 -3.84
N LYS A 90 -8.44 11.78 -4.94
CA LYS A 90 -9.80 11.28 -5.17
C LYS A 90 -9.80 10.00 -6.00
N LEU A 91 -10.81 9.15 -5.76
CA LEU A 91 -11.00 7.89 -6.50
C LEU A 91 -11.09 8.11 -8.01
N ASP A 92 -11.82 9.14 -8.45
CA ASP A 92 -12.00 9.44 -9.87
C ASP A 92 -10.67 9.68 -10.60
N GLY A 93 -9.68 10.27 -9.92
CA GLY A 93 -8.34 10.46 -10.48
C GLY A 93 -7.64 9.12 -10.76
N SER A 94 -7.74 8.18 -9.83
CA SER A 94 -7.16 6.84 -10.00
C SER A 94 -7.90 6.02 -11.07
N ILE A 95 -9.22 6.11 -11.13
CA ILE A 95 -10.02 5.46 -12.18
C ILE A 95 -9.68 6.04 -13.56
N LYS A 96 -9.57 7.37 -13.65
CA LYS A 96 -9.18 8.05 -14.89
C LYS A 96 -7.79 7.62 -15.35
N MET A 97 -6.83 7.48 -14.44
CA MET A 97 -5.50 6.94 -14.77
C MET A 97 -5.57 5.53 -15.36
N CYS A 98 -6.40 4.64 -14.81
CA CYS A 98 -6.59 3.29 -15.35
C CYS A 98 -7.13 3.32 -16.78
N HIS A 99 -8.08 4.21 -17.07
CA HIS A 99 -8.60 4.43 -18.41
C HIS A 99 -7.52 4.99 -19.35
N ASP A 100 -6.85 6.07 -18.95
CA ASP A 100 -5.93 6.78 -19.83
C ASP A 100 -4.67 5.97 -20.19
N ILE A 101 -4.18 5.14 -19.26
CA ILE A 101 -2.91 4.38 -19.45
C ILE A 101 -3.15 2.98 -19.98
N TYR A 102 -4.18 2.28 -19.49
CA TYR A 102 -4.41 0.86 -19.79
C TYR A 102 -5.67 0.61 -20.61
N ASN A 103 -6.42 1.67 -20.95
CA ASN A 103 -7.69 1.55 -21.68
C ASN A 103 -8.70 0.62 -20.95
N ILE A 104 -8.70 0.69 -19.61
CA ILE A 104 -9.64 -0.05 -18.75
C ILE A 104 -10.79 0.89 -18.40
N ASP A 105 -11.99 0.57 -18.86
CA ASP A 105 -13.20 1.31 -18.51
C ASP A 105 -13.69 0.98 -17.09
N ASN A 106 -14.54 1.85 -16.55
CA ASN A 106 -15.06 1.72 -15.18
C ASN A 106 -15.81 0.40 -14.97
N GLN A 107 -16.59 -0.07 -15.93
CA GLN A 107 -17.39 -1.29 -15.78
C GLN A 107 -16.47 -2.51 -15.67
N THR A 108 -15.45 -2.57 -16.53
CA THR A 108 -14.42 -3.62 -16.47
C THR A 108 -13.67 -3.60 -15.14
N LEU A 109 -13.26 -2.41 -14.67
CA LEU A 109 -12.57 -2.23 -13.39
C LEU A 109 -13.42 -2.70 -12.21
N TYR A 110 -14.66 -2.22 -12.08
CA TYR A 110 -15.54 -2.57 -10.97
C TYR A 110 -15.88 -4.07 -10.97
N ASN A 111 -16.19 -4.63 -12.15
CA ASN A 111 -16.44 -6.08 -12.28
C ASN A 111 -15.22 -6.91 -11.87
N ALA A 112 -14.01 -6.45 -12.19
CA ALA A 112 -12.80 -7.15 -11.81
C ALA A 112 -12.60 -7.15 -10.29
N VAL A 113 -12.78 -6.00 -9.63
CA VAL A 113 -12.70 -5.88 -8.16
C VAL A 113 -13.75 -6.75 -7.48
N ASP A 114 -14.99 -6.73 -7.95
CA ASP A 114 -16.07 -7.58 -7.43
C ASP A 114 -15.73 -9.07 -7.61
N HIS A 115 -15.22 -9.45 -8.78
CA HIS A 115 -14.81 -10.81 -9.06
C HIS A 115 -13.73 -11.30 -8.08
N ILE A 116 -12.69 -10.52 -7.77
CA ILE A 116 -11.64 -10.98 -6.83
C ILE A 116 -12.20 -11.13 -5.42
N ASN A 117 -13.05 -10.19 -4.99
CA ASN A 117 -13.65 -10.21 -3.66
C ASN A 117 -14.56 -11.43 -3.50
N VAL A 118 -15.36 -11.77 -4.52
CA VAL A 118 -16.18 -12.98 -4.53
C VAL A 118 -15.30 -14.24 -4.57
N ARG A 119 -14.28 -14.25 -5.43
CA ARG A 119 -13.42 -15.42 -5.63
C ARG A 119 -12.60 -15.77 -4.39
N TYR A 120 -12.06 -14.78 -3.69
CA TYR A 120 -11.15 -14.99 -2.56
C TYR A 120 -11.79 -14.73 -1.18
N GLY A 121 -13.04 -14.22 -1.16
CA GLY A 121 -13.81 -14.01 0.07
C GLY A 121 -13.53 -12.69 0.80
N GLY A 122 -12.77 -11.77 0.20
CA GLY A 122 -12.44 -10.47 0.78
C GLY A 122 -11.86 -10.60 2.19
N LYS A 123 -12.52 -9.99 3.18
CA LYS A 123 -12.14 -10.06 4.60
C LYS A 123 -12.56 -11.35 5.31
N ASN A 124 -13.34 -12.21 4.66
CA ASN A 124 -13.82 -13.47 5.21
C ASN A 124 -13.42 -14.65 4.31
N PRO A 125 -12.11 -14.84 4.03
CA PRO A 125 -11.66 -15.93 3.18
C PRO A 125 -12.02 -17.28 3.79
N LYS A 126 -12.40 -18.24 2.94
CA LYS A 126 -12.75 -19.62 3.33
C LYS A 126 -11.54 -20.53 3.16
N VAL A 127 -10.55 -20.32 4.02
CA VAL A 127 -9.26 -21.03 3.99
C VAL A 127 -8.91 -21.54 5.39
N THR A 128 -7.97 -22.48 5.46
CA THR A 128 -7.40 -23.01 6.71
C THR A 128 -5.88 -23.04 6.60
N ASN A 129 -5.16 -23.13 7.73
CA ASN A 129 -3.70 -23.16 7.79
C ASN A 129 -3.02 -21.88 7.26
N VAL A 130 -3.68 -20.73 7.41
CA VAL A 130 -3.14 -19.41 7.06
C VAL A 130 -2.89 -18.58 8.32
N ALA A 131 -1.74 -17.90 8.37
CA ALA A 131 -1.46 -16.87 9.36
C ALA A 131 -1.71 -15.49 8.75
N PHE A 132 -2.77 -14.82 9.19
CA PHE A 132 -3.08 -13.43 8.82
C PHE A 132 -2.45 -12.49 9.86
N THR A 133 -1.25 -11.98 9.54
CA THR A 133 -0.52 -11.04 10.40
C THR A 133 -0.66 -9.62 9.86
N ASN A 134 -0.91 -8.66 10.74
CA ASN A 134 -1.08 -7.26 10.38
C ASN A 134 -0.48 -6.35 11.46
N GLY A 135 0.16 -5.26 11.04
CA GLY A 135 0.61 -4.22 11.98
C GLY A 135 -0.52 -3.26 12.34
N GLY A 136 -0.67 -2.94 13.62
CA GLY A 136 -1.74 -2.06 14.12
C GLY A 136 -1.61 -0.61 13.64
N THR A 137 -0.42 -0.18 13.25
CA THR A 137 -0.15 1.16 12.68
C THR A 137 -0.08 1.12 11.15
N ASP A 138 -0.03 -0.06 10.54
CA ASP A 138 0.05 -0.23 9.08
C ASP A 138 -1.32 0.07 8.45
N PRO A 139 -1.50 1.09 7.60
CA PRO A 139 -2.79 1.38 6.99
C PRO A 139 -3.37 0.22 6.17
N TRP A 140 -2.54 -0.71 5.69
CA TRP A 140 -2.99 -1.88 4.93
C TRP A 140 -3.77 -2.90 5.79
N HIS A 141 -3.64 -2.88 7.11
CA HIS A 141 -4.44 -3.77 7.99
C HIS A 141 -5.94 -3.57 7.78
N ALA A 142 -6.35 -2.37 7.34
CA ALA A 142 -7.75 -2.06 7.04
C ALA A 142 -8.33 -2.91 5.90
N LEU A 143 -7.51 -3.50 5.04
CA LEU A 143 -7.94 -4.39 3.96
C LEU A 143 -7.79 -5.88 4.31
N GLY A 144 -7.06 -6.20 5.38
CA GLY A 144 -6.78 -7.57 5.81
C GLY A 144 -7.82 -8.18 6.75
N VAL A 145 -7.55 -9.43 7.14
CA VAL A 145 -8.26 -10.15 8.20
C VAL A 145 -7.66 -9.77 9.54
N THR A 146 -8.43 -9.06 10.38
CA THR A 146 -7.96 -8.54 11.68
C THR A 146 -8.77 -9.07 12.87
N GLN A 147 -9.76 -9.92 12.62
CA GLN A 147 -10.60 -10.56 13.63
C GLN A 147 -10.62 -12.06 13.43
N GLN A 148 -10.62 -12.81 14.53
CA GLN A 148 -10.60 -14.29 14.51
C GLN A 148 -11.97 -14.90 14.12
N GLU A 149 -13.05 -14.12 14.17
CA GLU A 149 -14.40 -14.60 13.88
C GLU A 149 -14.49 -15.17 12.46
N GLY A 150 -14.94 -16.42 12.34
CA GLY A 150 -15.07 -17.11 11.05
C GLY A 150 -13.74 -17.56 10.41
N GLN A 151 -12.64 -17.55 11.17
CA GLN A 151 -11.29 -17.93 10.73
C GLN A 151 -10.77 -19.19 11.46
N ASP A 152 -11.65 -20.19 11.61
CA ASP A 152 -11.29 -21.44 12.28
C ASP A 152 -10.15 -22.16 11.56
N GLY A 153 -9.15 -22.62 12.31
CA GLY A 153 -7.95 -23.25 11.75
C GLY A 153 -6.92 -22.27 11.17
N ASN A 154 -7.11 -20.96 11.33
CA ASN A 154 -6.16 -19.91 10.97
C ASN A 154 -5.66 -19.16 12.22
N LEU A 155 -4.50 -18.53 12.10
CA LEU A 155 -4.01 -17.56 13.06
C LEU A 155 -4.37 -16.16 12.57
N VAL A 156 -5.07 -15.35 13.38
CA VAL A 156 -5.25 -13.92 13.12
C VAL A 156 -4.49 -13.12 14.17
N ASN A 157 -3.55 -12.28 13.72
CA ASN A 157 -2.63 -11.57 14.59
C ASN A 157 -2.51 -10.09 14.20
N LEU A 158 -3.28 -9.23 14.87
CA LEU A 158 -3.13 -7.78 14.78
C LEU A 158 -2.14 -7.30 15.85
N ILE A 159 -0.97 -6.85 15.41
CA ILE A 159 0.18 -6.58 16.26
C ILE A 159 0.21 -5.09 16.62
N ASP A 160 -0.04 -4.76 17.88
CA ASP A 160 -0.10 -3.36 18.32
C ASP A 160 1.24 -2.62 18.14
N ARG A 161 1.16 -1.35 17.73
CA ARG A 161 2.30 -0.44 17.49
C ARG A 161 3.37 -0.95 16.54
N THR A 162 3.01 -1.76 15.55
CA THR A 162 3.92 -2.18 14.47
C THR A 162 3.45 -1.70 13.12
N SER A 163 4.42 -1.56 12.19
CA SER A 163 4.19 -1.11 10.82
C SER A 163 4.17 -2.31 9.86
N HIS A 164 4.15 -2.01 8.56
CA HIS A 164 4.03 -2.98 7.48
C HIS A 164 5.01 -4.14 7.61
N CYS A 165 4.46 -5.36 7.73
CA CYS A 165 5.19 -6.63 7.76
C CYS A 165 6.34 -6.70 8.79
N SER A 166 6.18 -6.03 9.94
CA SER A 166 7.25 -5.92 10.96
C SER A 166 7.72 -7.28 11.49
N ASP A 167 6.82 -8.25 11.55
CA ASP A 167 7.01 -9.65 11.96
C ASP A 167 8.01 -10.40 11.06
N LEU A 168 8.06 -10.07 9.77
CA LEU A 168 8.95 -10.72 8.79
C LEU A 168 10.42 -10.26 8.86
N TYR A 169 10.70 -9.14 9.52
CA TYR A 169 12.08 -8.69 9.72
C TYR A 169 12.77 -9.48 10.83
N ILE A 170 14.11 -9.52 10.76
CA ILE A 170 14.97 -10.10 11.79
C ILE A 170 14.63 -9.48 13.15
N GLU A 171 14.49 -10.34 14.15
CA GLU A 171 14.21 -9.93 15.52
C GLU A 171 15.33 -9.06 16.10
N LYS A 172 14.94 -8.01 16.82
CA LYS A 172 15.84 -7.09 17.50
C LYS A 172 15.51 -7.04 18.98
N GLU A 173 16.52 -6.76 19.79
CA GLU A 173 16.32 -6.54 21.23
C GLU A 173 15.35 -5.40 21.51
N THR A 174 15.36 -4.37 20.66
CA THR A 174 14.50 -3.18 20.73
C THR A 174 13.06 -3.42 20.24
N ASP A 175 12.72 -4.61 19.76
CA ASP A 175 11.36 -4.88 19.27
C ASP A 175 10.35 -4.81 20.41
N VAL A 176 9.20 -4.22 20.11
CA VAL A 176 8.10 -4.09 21.08
C VAL A 176 7.65 -5.48 21.55
N PRO A 177 7.26 -5.66 22.83
CA PRO A 177 6.86 -6.97 23.35
C PRO A 177 5.75 -7.67 22.54
N ALA A 178 4.82 -6.88 21.98
CA ALA A 178 3.75 -7.40 21.13
C ALA A 178 4.28 -8.08 19.86
N LEU A 179 5.36 -7.55 19.27
CA LEU A 179 6.00 -8.10 18.07
C LEU A 179 6.74 -9.41 18.37
N LYS A 180 7.46 -9.47 19.50
CA LYS A 180 8.10 -10.72 19.95
C LYS A 180 7.06 -11.81 20.21
N LEU A 181 5.97 -11.45 20.90
CA LEU A 181 4.86 -12.37 21.15
C LEU A 181 4.18 -12.83 19.84
N ALA A 182 4.03 -11.94 18.86
CA ALA A 182 3.49 -12.26 17.55
C ALA A 182 4.28 -13.36 16.84
N ARG A 183 5.61 -13.18 16.73
CA ARG A 183 6.51 -14.19 16.13
C ARG A 183 6.44 -15.54 16.83
N HIS A 184 6.35 -15.55 18.16
CA HIS A 184 6.16 -16.80 18.91
C HIS A 184 4.82 -17.50 18.62
N LYS A 185 3.73 -16.74 18.43
CA LYS A 185 2.44 -17.30 18.03
C LYS A 185 2.49 -17.88 16.61
N GLU A 186 3.14 -17.18 15.68
CA GLU A 186 3.34 -17.61 14.30
C GLU A 186 4.15 -18.91 14.23
N LEU A 187 5.29 -18.98 14.92
CA LEU A 187 6.11 -20.19 14.98
C LEU A 187 5.31 -21.38 15.53
N ARG A 188 4.57 -21.19 16.64
CA ARG A 188 3.71 -22.24 17.20
C ARG A 188 2.62 -22.69 16.22
N PHE A 189 2.02 -21.75 15.50
CA PHE A 189 1.02 -22.07 14.50
C PHE A 189 1.62 -22.88 13.35
N PHE A 190 2.81 -22.49 12.85
CA PHE A 190 3.50 -23.26 11.82
C PHE A 190 3.88 -24.66 12.29
N ASP A 191 4.37 -24.82 13.52
CA ASP A 191 4.65 -26.15 14.10
C ASP A 191 3.39 -27.03 14.12
N GLN A 192 2.23 -26.47 14.49
CA GLN A 192 0.95 -27.18 14.49
C GLN A 192 0.51 -27.58 13.07
N VAL A 193 0.64 -26.67 12.10
CA VAL A 193 0.32 -26.97 10.69
C VAL A 193 1.22 -28.09 10.17
N LEU A 194 2.52 -28.02 10.43
CA LEU A 194 3.50 -29.01 9.99
C LEU A 194 3.28 -30.39 10.64
N ALA A 195 2.96 -30.41 11.94
CA ALA A 195 2.69 -31.66 12.66
C ALA A 195 1.44 -32.39 12.14
N ASN A 196 0.49 -31.67 11.55
CA ASN A 196 -0.76 -32.20 11.01
C ASN A 196 -0.71 -32.47 9.50
N LEU A 197 0.46 -32.34 8.86
CA LEU A 197 0.59 -32.69 7.45
C LEU A 197 0.37 -34.20 7.23
N PRO A 198 -0.25 -34.59 6.11
CA PRO A 198 -0.34 -36.00 5.75
C PRO A 198 1.07 -36.61 5.70
N LYS A 199 1.28 -37.70 6.44
CA LYS A 199 2.53 -38.45 6.33
C LYS A 199 2.56 -39.09 4.94
N LYS A 200 3.66 -38.91 4.23
CA LYS A 200 3.91 -39.58 2.95
C LYS A 200 3.88 -41.09 3.21
N GLU A 201 2.93 -41.79 2.59
CA GLU A 201 2.91 -43.25 2.52
C GLU A 201 4.12 -43.77 1.72
#